data_AF-A0A6M3K9T3-F1
#
_entry.id   AF-A0A6M3K9T3-F1
#
_cell.length_a   1.000
_cell.length_b   1.000
_cell.length_c   1.000
_cell.angle_alpha   90.00
_cell.angle_beta   90.00
_cell.angle_gamma   90.00
#
_symmetry.space_group_name_H-M   'P 1'
#
loop_
_entity.id
_entity.type
_entity.pdbx_description
1 polymer ?
#
loop_
_entity_poly.entity_id
_entity_poly.type
_entity_poly.pdbx_seq_one_letter_code
_entity_poly.pdbx_strand_id
1 'polypeptide(L)'
;MKLYRISQEVNNDYDTYDSAVVCAESESEARIIVPGGEDIEFGGEKEYWMNNVWTVPESVSVEYLGEARPDLPKGVVLASFNAG
;
A
#
# COMPACT_ATOMS: atom_id res chain seq x y z
N MET A 1 -12.08 2.18 -11.68
CA MET A 1 -10.70 1.77 -11.32
C MET A 1 -9.67 2.74 -11.83
N LYS A 2 -8.79 3.20 -10.93
CA LYS A 2 -7.68 4.11 -11.19
C LYS A 2 -6.39 3.50 -10.66
N LEU A 3 -5.27 3.96 -11.20
CA LEU A 3 -3.95 3.66 -10.69
C LEU A 3 -3.49 4.77 -9.76
N TYR A 4 -2.98 4.35 -8.61
CA TYR A 4 -2.38 5.24 -7.62
C TYR A 4 -1.00 4.73 -7.25
N ARG A 5 -0.07 5.63 -6.98
CA ARG A 5 1.13 5.34 -6.23
C ARG A 5 0.85 5.61 -4.75
N ILE A 6 1.08 4.62 -3.92
CA ILE A 6 1.14 4.77 -2.46
C ILE A 6 2.58 4.72 -2.00
N SER A 7 2.93 5.50 -1.00
CA SER A 7 4.29 5.59 -0.43
C SER A 7 4.24 6.03 1.03
N GLN A 8 5.30 5.79 1.79
CA GLN A 8 5.40 6.17 3.19
C GLN A 8 6.85 6.45 3.60
N GLU A 9 7.04 7.19 4.69
CA GLU A 9 8.36 7.61 5.19
C GLU A 9 8.58 7.25 6.68
N VAL A 10 7.67 6.47 7.27
CA VAL A 10 7.67 6.05 8.68
C VAL A 10 8.63 4.88 8.91
N ASN A 11 8.52 3.83 8.10
CA ASN A 11 9.33 2.62 8.19
C ASN A 11 10.20 2.52 6.93
N ASN A 12 11.31 3.25 6.90
CA ASN A 12 12.16 3.43 5.72
C ASN A 12 13.56 2.82 5.87
N ASP A 13 13.70 1.84 6.75
CA ASP A 13 14.93 1.05 6.93
C ASP A 13 14.85 -0.26 6.12
N TYR A 14 15.67 -1.24 6.48
CA TYR A 14 15.64 -2.58 5.90
C TYR A 14 14.38 -3.37 6.22
N ASP A 15 14.05 -4.30 5.32
CA ASP A 15 12.93 -5.22 5.40
C ASP A 15 11.55 -4.52 5.50
N THR A 16 11.41 -3.38 4.84
CA THR A 16 10.16 -2.61 4.75
C THR A 16 9.73 -2.31 3.32
N TYR A 17 8.44 -2.11 3.13
CA TYR A 17 7.90 -1.58 1.88
C TYR A 17 8.15 -0.06 1.79
N ASP A 18 8.57 0.39 0.62
CA ASP A 18 8.79 1.81 0.29
C ASP A 18 7.54 2.42 -0.38
N SER A 19 7.05 1.74 -1.41
CA SER A 19 5.93 2.22 -2.22
C SER A 19 5.25 1.08 -2.98
N ALA A 20 4.06 1.35 -3.51
CA ALA A 20 3.38 0.44 -4.42
C ALA A 20 2.53 1.20 -5.46
N VAL A 21 2.39 0.61 -6.64
CA VAL A 21 1.32 0.95 -7.58
C VAL A 21 0.13 0.06 -7.27
N VAL A 22 -1.02 0.68 -7.04
CA VAL A 22 -2.26 0.00 -6.67
C VAL A 22 -3.40 0.39 -7.59
N CYS A 23 -4.31 -0.55 -7.81
CA CYS A 23 -5.56 -0.35 -8.53
C CYS A 23 -6.70 -0.18 -7.50
N ALA A 24 -7.37 0.97 -7.50
CA ALA A 24 -8.46 1.29 -6.55
C ALA A 24 -9.50 2.25 -7.17
N GLU A 25 -10.68 2.37 -6.56
CA GLU A 25 -11.72 3.30 -7.06
C GLU A 25 -11.48 4.76 -6.65
N SER A 26 -10.78 4.96 -5.52
CA SER A 26 -10.54 6.27 -4.92
C SER A 26 -9.20 6.32 -4.18
N GLU A 27 -8.74 7.53 -3.86
CA GLU A 27 -7.55 7.74 -3.03
C GLU A 27 -7.72 7.14 -1.63
N SER A 28 -8.92 7.25 -1.04
CA SER A 28 -9.22 6.67 0.28
C SER A 28 -9.11 5.14 0.25
N GLU A 29 -9.53 4.50 -0.84
CA GLU A 29 -9.34 3.07 -1.02
C GLU A 29 -7.90 2.69 -1.30
N ALA A 30 -7.16 3.49 -2.08
CA ALA A 30 -5.74 3.24 -2.32
C ALA A 30 -4.93 3.31 -1.02
N ARG A 31 -5.25 4.27 -0.15
CA ARG A 31 -4.57 4.54 1.13
C ARG A 31 -4.56 3.36 2.11
N ILE A 32 -5.58 2.51 2.04
CA ILE A 32 -5.72 1.35 2.94
C ILE A 32 -5.17 0.05 2.34
N ILE A 33 -4.65 0.07 1.10
CA ILE A 33 -4.03 -1.11 0.48
C ILE A 33 -2.62 -1.29 1.05
N VAL A 34 -2.28 -2.53 1.39
CA VAL A 34 -0.93 -2.90 1.84
C VAL A 34 -0.13 -3.48 0.67
N PRO A 35 1.11 -3.02 0.43
CA PRO A 35 1.98 -3.55 -0.62
C PRO A 35 2.22 -5.06 -0.57
N GLY A 36 2.22 -5.67 0.63
CA GLY A 36 2.39 -7.12 0.82
C GLY A 36 1.19 -7.98 0.44
N GLY A 37 0.06 -7.37 0.06
CA GLY A 37 -1.13 -8.10 -0.40
C GLY A 37 -1.90 -8.84 0.69
N GLU A 38 -1.54 -8.65 1.96
CA GLU A 38 -2.30 -9.17 3.08
C GLU A 38 -3.43 -8.19 3.46
N ASP A 39 -4.66 -8.71 3.56
CA ASP A 39 -5.76 -7.95 4.15
C ASP A 39 -5.43 -7.65 5.63
N ILE A 40 -5.36 -6.36 5.99
CA ILE A 40 -5.20 -5.97 7.40
C ILE A 40 -6.52 -6.26 8.12
N GLU A 41 -6.52 -7.32 8.91
CA GLU A 41 -7.42 -7.40 10.06
C GLU A 41 -6.83 -6.50 11.16
N PHE A 42 -7.52 -5.40 11.47
CA PHE A 42 -7.13 -4.51 12.57
C PHE A 42 -7.34 -5.24 13.91
N GLY A 43 -6.31 -5.23 14.76
CA GLY A 43 -6.24 -5.95 16.03
C GLY A 43 -5.25 -7.12 16.06
N GLY A 44 -4.44 -7.19 17.12
CA GLY A 44 -3.56 -8.32 17.41
C GLY A 44 -2.17 -8.24 16.78
N GLU A 45 -1.47 -9.37 16.70
CA GLU A 45 -0.07 -9.43 16.23
C GLU A 45 0.10 -9.01 14.77
N LYS A 46 -0.91 -9.27 13.91
CA LYS A 46 -0.85 -8.88 12.48
C LYS A 46 -0.73 -7.37 12.29
N GLU A 47 -1.50 -6.59 13.04
CA GLU A 47 -1.41 -5.12 13.01
C GLU A 47 -0.02 -4.65 13.47
N TYR A 48 0.53 -5.26 14.52
CA TYR A 48 1.87 -4.92 15.01
C TYR A 48 2.95 -5.19 13.96
N TRP A 49 2.96 -6.37 13.33
CA TRP A 49 3.93 -6.71 12.29
C TRP A 49 3.76 -5.83 11.04
N MET A 50 2.51 -5.57 10.61
CA MET A 50 2.25 -4.68 9.47
C MET A 50 2.73 -3.25 9.72
N ASN A 51 2.61 -2.78 10.95
CA ASN A 51 3.13 -1.47 11.37
C ASN A 51 4.66 -1.43 11.50
N ASN A 52 5.38 -2.54 11.35
CA ASN A 52 6.85 -2.55 11.27
C ASN A 52 7.33 -2.67 9.81
N VAL A 53 6.57 -3.33 8.93
CA VAL A 53 6.94 -3.57 7.52
C VAL A 53 6.33 -2.53 6.57
N TRP A 54 5.21 -1.92 6.91
CA TRP A 54 4.55 -0.84 6.16
C TRP A 54 4.20 0.35 7.05
N THR A 55 2.95 0.81 7.16
CA THR A 55 2.54 1.89 8.07
C THR A 55 1.01 1.97 8.18
N VAL A 56 0.52 2.83 9.08
CA VAL A 56 -0.90 3.14 9.23
C VAL A 56 -1.41 4.05 8.09
N PRO A 57 -2.68 3.95 7.67
CA PRO A 57 -3.23 4.70 6.52
C PRO A 57 -3.03 6.22 6.58
N GLU A 58 -3.02 6.81 7.77
CA GLU A 58 -2.82 8.24 8.00
C GLU A 58 -1.42 8.71 7.57
N SER A 59 -0.45 7.81 7.55
CA SER A 59 0.94 8.08 7.16
C SER A 59 1.25 7.70 5.72
N VAL A 60 0.27 7.19 4.96
CA VAL A 60 0.43 6.84 3.55
C VAL A 60 0.19 8.07 2.67
N SER A 61 1.15 8.41 1.82
CA SER A 61 0.95 9.39 0.74
C SER A 61 0.36 8.70 -0.48
N VAL A 62 -0.61 9.35 -1.14
CA VAL A 62 -1.33 8.81 -2.31
C VAL A 62 -1.19 9.79 -3.48
N GLU A 63 -0.77 9.29 -4.63
CA GLU A 63 -0.58 10.05 -5.86
C GLU A 63 -1.37 9.39 -7.00
N TYR A 64 -2.24 10.14 -7.67
CA TYR A 64 -2.99 9.66 -8.84
C TYR A 64 -2.07 9.54 -10.06
N LEU A 65 -2.05 8.35 -10.68
CA LEU A 65 -1.22 8.08 -11.86
C LEU A 65 -2.03 8.04 -13.17
N GLY A 66 -3.32 7.66 -13.11
CA GLY A 66 -4.14 7.54 -14.31
C GLY A 66 -5.31 6.56 -14.17
N GLU A 67 -6.02 6.35 -15.27
CA GLU A 67 -7.11 5.38 -15.33
C GLU A 67 -6.55 3.96 -15.54
N ALA A 68 -7.11 3.00 -14.81
CA ALA A 68 -6.81 1.58 -15.03
C ALA A 68 -7.72 1.01 -16.11
N ARG A 69 -7.34 -0.15 -16.67
CA ARG A 69 -8.28 -0.92 -17.48
C ARG A 69 -9.50 -1.32 -16.63
N PRO A 70 -10.73 -1.31 -17.18
CA PRO A 70 -11.94 -1.66 -16.42
C PRO A 70 -11.92 -3.06 -15.81
N ASP A 71 -11.16 -3.98 -16.40
CA ASP A 71 -11.05 -5.38 -15.97
C ASP A 71 -9.84 -5.65 -15.04
N LEU A 72 -9.05 -4.63 -14.70
CA LEU A 72 -7.94 -4.79 -13.76
C LEU A 72 -8.50 -4.95 -12.34
N PRO A 73 -8.23 -6.06 -11.64
CA PRO A 73 -8.70 -6.25 -10.27
C PRO A 73 -8.19 -5.17 -9.32
N LYS A 74 -8.96 -4.89 -8.27
CA LYS A 74 -8.51 -4.07 -7.14
C LYS A 74 -7.33 -4.75 -6.46
N GLY A 75 -6.34 -3.96 -6.03
CA GLY A 75 -5.22 -4.44 -5.23
C GLY A 75 -3.87 -3.94 -5.72
N VAL A 76 -2.81 -4.63 -5.30
CA VAL A 76 -1.43 -4.30 -5.63
C VAL A 76 -1.12 -4.72 -7.07
N VAL A 77 -0.57 -3.80 -7.85
CA VAL A 77 -0.06 -4.04 -9.20
C VAL A 77 1.44 -4.31 -9.16
N LEU A 78 2.16 -3.50 -8.39
CA LEU A 78 3.61 -3.60 -8.18
C LEU A 78 3.96 -3.03 -6.81
N ALA A 79 4.84 -3.71 -6.06
CA ALA A 79 5.36 -3.23 -4.79
C ALA A 79 6.89 -3.05 -4.87
N SER A 80 7.39 -2.02 -4.18
CA SER A 80 8.80 -1.74 -3.95
C SER A 80 9.15 -2.06 -2.50
N PHE A 81 10.21 -2.83 -2.30
CA PHE A 81 10.64 -3.32 -0.99
C PHE A 81 12.14 -3.10 -0.80
N ASN A 82 12.51 -2.53 0.35
CA ASN A 82 13.89 -2.26 0.75
C ASN A 82 14.50 -3.51 1.39
N ALA A 83 14.97 -4.45 0.57
CA ALA A 83 15.66 -5.63 1.07
C ALA A 83 17.03 -5.25 1.66
N GLY A 84 17.31 -5.72 2.89
CA GLY A 84 18.56 -5.50 3.62
C GLY A 84 19.36 -6.75 3.93
#